data_AF-A0A1M6FK79-F1
#
_entry.id   AF-A0A1M6FK79-F1
#
_cell.length_a   1.000
_cell.length_b   1.000
_cell.length_c   1.000
_cell.angle_alpha   90.00
_cell.angle_beta   90.00
_cell.angle_gamma   90.00
#
_symmetry.space_group_name_H-M   'P 1'
#
loop_
_entity.id
_entity.type
_entity.pdbx_description
1 polymer ?
#
loop_
_entity_poly.entity_id
_entity_poly.type
_entity_poly.pdbx_seq_one_letter_code
_entity_poly.pdbx_strand_id
1 'polypeptide(L)'
;MRISVNTPSYKRASEVLTLSYLPFCKVWVDESEADEYRKNYPDAEIISCPKGIQGNVARIRNYILHQELAAGYDVVCIVDDDLYRLERYVKQDDSLFGYIKEKVETDDFLMFVEKYSIIAEEIGAKFWGVNIITDAMGYRHASPFSTVSPVLGPFQCFMKGNRCFYDEALPLKEDYDMTLQQLNLERVILRVNAYHYVCKQSVNEGGCASYRNREREKQQIEALRQKWGSDIVKLDTTNKGRSKKKKLDDYNPIIHIPIKGI
;
A
#
# COMPACT_ATOMS: atom_id res chain seq x y z
N MET A 1 21.15 2.61 2.43
CA MET A 1 20.05 3.27 3.17
C MET A 1 19.59 2.35 4.30
N ARG A 2 19.20 2.88 5.47
CA ARG A 2 18.56 2.08 6.53
C ARG A 2 17.07 1.92 6.21
N ILE A 3 16.63 0.70 5.92
CA ILE A 3 15.26 0.39 5.51
C ILE A 3 14.60 -0.44 6.60
N SER A 4 13.36 -0.10 6.98
CA SER A 4 12.50 -0.98 7.74
C SER A 4 11.31 -1.45 6.92
N VAL A 5 10.95 -2.71 7.08
CA VAL A 5 9.82 -3.35 6.41
C VAL A 5 8.83 -3.78 7.48
N ASN A 6 7.61 -3.27 7.38
CA ASN A 6 6.64 -3.28 8.47
C ASN A 6 5.28 -3.73 7.93
N THR A 7 4.57 -4.53 8.72
CA THR A 7 3.20 -4.90 8.42
C THR A 7 2.32 -4.78 9.66
N PRO A 8 1.25 -3.96 9.63
CA PRO A 8 0.24 -3.99 10.67
C PRO A 8 -0.66 -5.21 10.48
N SER A 9 -0.90 -5.97 11.55
CA SER A 9 -1.86 -7.08 11.54
C SER A 9 -2.78 -7.02 12.76
N TYR A 10 -4.05 -7.39 12.58
CA TYR A 10 -5.06 -7.30 13.63
C TYR A 10 -6.12 -8.40 13.45
N LYS A 11 -6.35 -9.20 14.48
CA LYS A 11 -7.28 -10.35 14.48
C LYS A 11 -6.99 -11.40 13.41
N ARG A 12 -5.72 -11.63 13.09
CA ARG A 12 -5.25 -12.56 12.06
C ARG A 12 -3.97 -13.30 12.46
N ALA A 13 -3.83 -13.66 13.72
CA ALA A 13 -2.62 -14.28 14.26
C ALA A 13 -2.23 -15.59 13.54
N SER A 14 -3.14 -16.22 12.80
CA SER A 14 -2.88 -17.44 12.02
C SER A 14 -2.65 -17.22 10.52
N GLU A 15 -2.82 -16.00 9.99
CA GLU A 15 -2.81 -15.74 8.54
C GLU A 15 -2.05 -14.46 8.13
N VAL A 16 -0.83 -14.28 8.64
CA VAL A 16 0.13 -13.26 8.16
C VAL A 16 0.89 -13.82 6.94
N LEU A 17 0.25 -13.79 5.78
CA LEU A 17 0.80 -14.37 4.54
C LEU A 17 2.11 -13.71 4.11
N THR A 18 2.27 -12.42 4.42
CA THR A 18 3.47 -11.67 4.10
C THR A 18 4.73 -12.28 4.67
N LEU A 19 4.69 -12.93 5.84
CA LEU A 19 5.88 -13.57 6.42
C LEU A 19 6.40 -14.75 5.58
N SER A 20 5.55 -15.37 4.75
CA SER A 20 6.00 -16.39 3.79
C SER A 20 6.87 -15.80 2.67
N TYR A 21 6.69 -14.51 2.38
CA TYR A 21 7.46 -13.79 1.36
C TYR A 21 8.59 -12.96 1.97
N LEU A 22 8.32 -12.25 3.06
CA LEU A 22 9.22 -11.31 3.74
C LEU A 22 9.32 -11.73 5.21
N PRO A 23 10.07 -12.81 5.53
CA PRO A 23 10.17 -13.33 6.90
C PRO A 23 10.84 -12.35 7.88
N PHE A 24 11.59 -11.38 7.36
CA PHE A 24 12.23 -10.31 8.14
C PHE A 24 11.31 -9.10 8.41
N CYS A 25 10.04 -9.15 7.99
CA CYS A 25 9.09 -8.06 8.20
C CYS A 25 8.73 -7.94 9.69
N LYS A 26 8.76 -6.70 10.22
CA LYS A 26 8.25 -6.40 11.57
C LYS A 26 6.73 -6.45 11.57
N VAL A 27 6.15 -7.30 12.39
CA VAL A 27 4.68 -7.45 12.51
C VAL A 27 4.18 -6.66 13.71
N TRP A 28 3.41 -5.61 13.45
CA TRP A 28 2.89 -4.70 14.47
C TRP A 28 1.46 -5.08 14.84
N VAL A 29 1.24 -5.47 16.10
CA VAL A 29 0.00 -6.08 16.58
C VAL A 29 -0.50 -5.42 17.86
N ASP A 30 -1.76 -5.62 18.22
CA ASP A 30 -2.29 -5.17 19.51
C ASP A 30 -1.61 -5.93 20.64
N GLU A 31 -1.34 -5.26 21.77
CA GLU A 31 -0.72 -5.91 22.93
C GLU A 31 -1.48 -7.14 23.42
N SER A 32 -2.82 -7.15 23.29
CA SER A 32 -3.63 -8.29 23.71
C SER A 32 -3.51 -9.52 22.80
N GLU A 33 -2.97 -9.37 21.59
CA GLU A 33 -2.81 -10.44 20.60
C GLU A 33 -1.35 -10.88 20.47
N ALA A 34 -0.39 -10.13 21.03
CA ALA A 34 1.04 -10.31 20.78
C ALA A 34 1.55 -11.73 21.10
N ASP A 35 1.06 -12.36 22.16
CA ASP A 35 1.46 -13.71 22.54
C ASP A 35 0.96 -14.78 21.55
N GLU A 36 -0.23 -14.60 20.98
CA GLU A 36 -0.77 -15.49 19.95
C GLU A 36 0.05 -15.39 18.66
N TYR A 37 0.40 -14.17 18.24
CA TYR A 37 1.27 -13.95 17.09
C TYR A 37 2.66 -14.56 17.28
N ARG A 38 3.29 -14.39 18.46
CA ARG A 38 4.59 -15.01 18.76
C ARG A 38 4.54 -16.53 18.76
N LYS A 39 3.43 -17.11 19.23
CA LYS A 39 3.23 -18.56 19.21
C LYS A 39 3.14 -19.09 17.78
N ASN A 40 2.45 -18.39 16.89
CA ASN A 40 2.25 -18.81 15.50
C ASN A 40 3.45 -18.48 14.60
N TYR A 41 4.22 -17.44 14.94
CA TYR A 41 5.40 -16.97 14.19
C TYR A 41 6.61 -16.76 15.12
N PRO A 42 7.20 -17.83 15.66
CA PRO A 42 8.27 -17.73 16.67
C PRO A 42 9.55 -17.05 16.15
N ASP A 43 9.79 -17.11 14.84
CA ASP A 43 10.99 -16.54 14.21
C ASP A 43 10.77 -15.10 13.70
N ALA A 44 9.52 -14.59 13.75
CA ALA A 44 9.19 -13.26 13.26
C ALA A 44 9.37 -12.19 14.34
N GLU A 45 9.72 -10.98 13.91
CA GLU A 45 9.82 -9.83 14.81
C GLU A 45 8.42 -9.27 15.13
N ILE A 46 7.82 -9.72 16.23
CA ILE A 46 6.49 -9.28 16.69
C ILE A 46 6.61 -8.05 17.61
N ILE A 47 6.11 -6.90 17.15
CA ILE A 47 6.09 -5.65 17.88
C ILE A 47 4.70 -5.41 18.50
N SER A 48 4.67 -5.38 19.83
CA SER A 48 3.46 -5.14 20.62
C SER A 48 3.16 -3.64 20.68
N CYS A 49 2.01 -3.22 20.15
CA CYS A 49 1.55 -1.84 20.20
C CYS A 49 0.74 -1.58 21.48
N PRO A 50 0.89 -0.42 22.14
CA PRO A 50 0.07 -0.05 23.29
C PRO A 50 -1.43 -0.07 22.98
N LYS A 51 -2.25 -0.28 24.00
CA LYS A 51 -3.71 -0.24 23.91
C LYS A 51 -4.21 1.00 23.16
N GLY A 52 -5.11 0.77 22.20
CA GLY A 52 -5.79 1.83 21.46
C GLY A 52 -5.10 2.28 20.18
N ILE A 53 -3.90 1.78 19.87
CA ILE A 53 -3.26 2.01 18.56
C ILE A 53 -3.95 1.22 17.45
N GLN A 54 -4.35 -0.02 17.72
CA GLN A 54 -5.04 -0.88 16.75
C GLN A 54 -6.54 -0.57 16.64
N GLY A 55 -7.20 -1.18 15.65
CA GLY A 55 -8.62 -0.99 15.34
C GLY A 55 -8.92 0.19 14.40
N ASN A 56 -7.89 0.94 13.99
CA ASN A 56 -7.95 1.92 12.90
C ASN A 56 -6.66 1.82 12.08
N VAL A 57 -6.77 1.51 10.79
CA VAL A 57 -5.60 1.29 9.91
C VAL A 57 -4.72 2.53 9.75
N ALA A 58 -5.31 3.72 9.71
CA ALA A 58 -4.56 4.97 9.62
C ALA A 58 -3.75 5.21 10.91
N ARG A 59 -4.33 4.93 12.07
CA ARG A 59 -3.65 5.09 13.37
C ARG A 59 -2.44 4.18 13.51
N ILE A 60 -2.58 2.88 13.23
CA ILE A 60 -1.46 1.95 13.33
C ILE A 60 -0.36 2.28 12.33
N ARG A 61 -0.71 2.66 11.09
CA ARG A 61 0.29 3.08 10.09
C ARG A 61 1.02 4.37 10.52
N ASN A 62 0.32 5.35 11.09
CA ASN A 62 0.95 6.53 11.69
C ASN A 62 1.90 6.17 12.84
N TYR A 63 1.48 5.25 13.71
CA TYR A 63 2.31 4.79 14.81
C TYR A 63 3.61 4.17 14.30
N ILE A 64 3.53 3.27 13.30
CA ILE A 64 4.72 2.68 12.63
C ILE A 64 5.63 3.78 12.08
N LEU A 65 5.07 4.75 11.35
CA LEU A 65 5.85 5.86 10.78
C LEU A 65 6.57 6.66 11.86
N HIS A 66 5.89 7.03 12.95
CA HIS A 66 6.51 7.78 14.04
C HIS A 66 7.64 7.00 14.70
N GLN A 67 7.43 5.72 15.01
CA GLN A 67 8.44 4.90 15.69
C GLN A 67 9.67 4.69 14.80
N GLU A 68 9.47 4.28 13.56
CA GLU A 68 10.59 3.92 12.67
C GLU A 68 11.35 5.16 12.17
N LEU A 69 10.66 6.29 11.89
CA LEU A 69 11.35 7.54 11.57
C LEU A 69 12.14 8.07 12.76
N ALA A 70 11.60 7.98 13.99
CA ALA A 70 12.32 8.38 15.20
C ALA A 70 13.53 7.47 15.49
N ALA A 71 13.47 6.19 15.13
CA ALA A 71 14.59 5.25 15.18
C ALA A 71 15.67 5.49 14.11
N GLY A 72 15.45 6.49 13.23
CA GLY A 72 16.42 6.96 12.24
C GLY A 72 16.52 6.05 11.01
N TYR A 73 15.44 5.35 10.64
CA TYR A 73 15.36 4.70 9.34
C TYR A 73 15.23 5.75 8.22
N ASP A 74 15.91 5.51 7.10
CA ASP A 74 15.86 6.36 5.91
C ASP A 74 14.60 6.09 5.08
N VAL A 75 14.11 4.84 5.12
CA VAL A 75 12.89 4.40 4.43
C VAL A 75 12.08 3.53 5.37
N VAL A 76 10.80 3.88 5.52
CA VAL A 76 9.81 3.06 6.22
C VAL A 76 8.88 2.45 5.17
N CYS A 77 9.09 1.17 4.86
CA CYS A 77 8.24 0.38 3.98
C CYS A 77 7.11 -0.24 4.81
N ILE A 78 5.88 0.04 4.42
CA ILE A 78 4.65 -0.51 5.00
C ILE A 78 3.98 -1.37 3.93
N VAL A 79 3.67 -2.62 4.28
CA VAL A 79 2.96 -3.58 3.43
C VAL A 79 1.77 -4.15 4.19
N ASP A 80 0.71 -4.51 3.46
CA ASP A 80 -0.42 -5.23 4.06
C ASP A 80 0.00 -6.67 4.44
N ASP A 81 -0.66 -7.24 5.46
CA ASP A 81 -0.32 -8.56 6.02
C ASP A 81 -0.65 -9.75 5.09
N ASP A 82 -1.30 -9.47 3.96
CA ASP A 82 -1.69 -10.39 2.91
C ASP A 82 -0.91 -10.20 1.58
N LEU A 83 0.18 -9.43 1.60
CA LEU A 83 1.07 -9.27 0.45
C LEU A 83 1.79 -10.59 0.15
N TYR A 84 1.50 -11.19 -1.01
CA TYR A 84 2.13 -12.44 -1.45
C TYR A 84 3.47 -12.22 -2.14
N ARG A 85 3.57 -11.21 -3.00
CA ARG A 85 4.77 -10.89 -3.79
C ARG A 85 4.65 -9.56 -4.51
N LEU A 86 5.79 -9.00 -4.86
CA LEU A 86 5.92 -8.06 -5.96
C LEU A 86 6.36 -8.82 -7.21
N GLU A 87 5.78 -8.50 -8.35
CA GLU A 87 6.17 -9.12 -9.63
C GLU A 87 6.12 -8.10 -10.77
N ARG A 88 6.79 -8.42 -11.88
CA ARG A 88 6.75 -7.68 -13.14
C ARG A 88 6.53 -8.60 -14.33
N TYR A 89 6.17 -8.01 -15.46
CA TYR A 89 6.10 -8.74 -16.73
C TYR A 89 7.43 -8.62 -17.47
N VAL A 90 8.01 -9.77 -17.84
CA VAL A 90 9.21 -9.85 -18.69
C VAL A 90 8.91 -10.66 -19.93
N LYS A 91 9.55 -10.30 -21.04
CA LYS A 91 9.44 -11.07 -22.29
C LYS A 91 10.13 -12.41 -22.08
N GLN A 92 9.47 -13.49 -22.48
CA GLN A 92 10.12 -14.79 -22.59
C GLN A 92 10.96 -14.82 -23.86
N ASP A 93 12.28 -15.06 -23.74
CA ASP A 93 13.26 -14.98 -24.83
C ASP A 93 12.86 -15.79 -26.07
N ASP A 94 12.27 -16.98 -25.87
CA ASP A 94 11.85 -17.89 -26.95
C ASP A 94 10.41 -17.68 -27.43
N SER A 95 9.71 -16.64 -26.96
CA SER A 95 8.32 -16.38 -27.35
C SER A 95 8.19 -15.15 -28.25
N LEU A 96 7.40 -15.31 -29.32
CA LEU A 96 7.03 -14.19 -30.19
C LEU A 96 6.04 -13.22 -29.52
N PHE A 97 5.25 -13.67 -28.52
CA PHE A 97 4.14 -12.89 -27.93
C PHE A 97 3.84 -13.16 -26.44
N GLY A 98 4.76 -13.77 -25.68
CA GLY A 98 4.53 -14.17 -24.29
C GLY A 98 5.23 -13.27 -23.26
N TYR A 99 4.46 -12.72 -22.32
CA TYR A 99 5.01 -12.21 -21.07
C TYR A 99 4.91 -13.28 -19.98
N ILE A 100 6.01 -13.49 -19.27
CA ILE A 100 6.02 -14.25 -18.02
C ILE A 100 6.07 -13.29 -16.83
N LYS A 101 5.65 -13.78 -15.67
CA LYS A 101 5.71 -13.04 -14.42
C LYS A 101 7.03 -13.36 -13.74
N GLU A 102 7.80 -12.32 -13.46
CA GLU A 102 9.04 -12.42 -12.69
C GLU A 102 8.81 -11.79 -11.32
N LYS A 103 8.98 -12.59 -10.27
CA LYS A 103 8.85 -12.16 -8.88
C LYS A 103 10.11 -11.40 -8.46
N VAL A 104 9.95 -10.37 -7.63
CA VAL A 104 11.09 -9.83 -6.85
C VAL A 104 11.38 -10.84 -5.74
N GLU A 105 12.53 -11.50 -5.81
CA GLU A 105 12.88 -12.50 -4.81
C GLU A 105 13.10 -11.87 -3.43
N THR A 106 12.89 -12.68 -2.38
CA THR A 106 12.96 -12.23 -0.98
C THR A 106 14.32 -11.62 -0.68
N ASP A 107 15.40 -12.25 -1.15
CA ASP A 107 16.78 -11.82 -0.95
C ASP A 107 17.09 -10.49 -1.68
N ASP A 108 16.37 -10.21 -2.77
CA ASP A 108 16.51 -8.97 -3.55
C ASP A 108 15.59 -7.85 -3.07
N PHE A 109 14.65 -8.12 -2.16
CA PHE A 109 13.59 -7.17 -1.80
C PHE A 109 14.15 -5.87 -1.21
N LEU A 110 15.13 -5.95 -0.31
CA LEU A 110 15.74 -4.75 0.28
C LEU A 110 16.52 -3.94 -0.77
N MET A 111 17.20 -4.61 -1.71
CA MET A 111 17.86 -3.95 -2.84
C MET A 111 16.84 -3.27 -3.76
N PHE A 112 15.70 -3.91 -4.00
CA PHE A 112 14.59 -3.34 -4.74
C PHE A 112 14.07 -2.06 -4.07
N VAL A 113 13.81 -2.09 -2.76
CA VAL A 113 13.36 -0.92 -2.01
C VAL A 113 14.41 0.19 -2.04
N GLU A 114 15.69 -0.14 -1.83
CA GLU A 114 16.78 0.83 -1.87
C GLU A 114 16.88 1.52 -3.23
N LYS A 115 16.90 0.74 -4.32
CA LYS A 115 17.01 1.24 -5.69
C LYS A 115 15.95 2.28 -6.02
N TYR A 116 14.68 1.99 -5.73
CA TYR A 116 13.59 2.91 -6.06
C TYR A 116 13.44 4.05 -5.05
N SER A 117 13.95 3.87 -3.83
CA SER A 117 14.06 4.95 -2.83
C SER A 117 15.11 5.99 -3.25
N ILE A 118 16.23 5.58 -3.84
CA ILE A 118 17.21 6.49 -4.45
C ILE A 118 16.55 7.31 -5.57
N ILE A 119 15.83 6.65 -6.48
CA ILE A 119 15.12 7.34 -7.57
C ILE A 119 14.06 8.32 -7.02
N ALA A 120 13.31 7.91 -5.99
CA ALA A 120 12.33 8.77 -5.34
C ALA A 120 13.01 10.03 -4.75
N GLU A 121 14.14 9.86 -4.07
CA GLU A 121 14.93 10.97 -3.52
C GLU A 121 15.44 11.91 -4.61
N GLU A 122 15.97 11.38 -5.72
CA GLU A 122 16.49 12.17 -6.85
C GLU A 122 15.43 13.06 -7.50
N ILE A 123 14.17 12.61 -7.55
CA ILE A 123 13.06 13.41 -8.08
C ILE A 123 12.35 14.25 -7.01
N GLY A 124 12.81 14.22 -5.76
CA GLY A 124 12.23 14.96 -4.64
C GLY A 124 10.97 14.33 -4.02
N ALA A 125 10.61 13.10 -4.39
CA ALA A 125 9.48 12.39 -3.81
C ALA A 125 9.78 11.89 -2.39
N LYS A 126 8.84 12.11 -1.47
CA LYS A 126 8.90 11.55 -0.10
C LYS A 126 8.04 10.31 0.11
N PHE A 127 7.38 9.86 -0.96
CA PHE A 127 6.47 8.74 -0.95
C PHE A 127 6.48 8.02 -2.29
N TRP A 128 6.55 6.69 -2.24
CA TRP A 128 6.55 5.87 -3.45
C TRP A 128 5.92 4.50 -3.25
N GLY A 129 5.57 3.86 -4.36
CA GLY A 129 5.08 2.49 -4.39
C GLY A 129 5.08 1.89 -5.80
N VAL A 130 4.30 0.83 -5.99
CA VAL A 130 4.23 0.08 -7.25
C VAL A 130 2.84 0.19 -7.89
N ASN A 131 2.70 -0.34 -9.10
CA ASN A 131 1.44 -0.33 -9.83
C ASN A 131 0.36 -1.19 -9.13
N ILE A 132 -0.89 -0.77 -9.30
CA ILE A 132 -2.08 -1.44 -8.76
C ILE A 132 -2.70 -2.42 -9.78
N ILE A 133 -2.35 -2.26 -11.07
CA ILE A 133 -2.90 -3.06 -12.16
C ILE A 133 -2.02 -4.30 -12.34
N THR A 134 -2.62 -5.47 -12.12
CA THR A 134 -1.97 -6.78 -12.29
C THR A 134 -2.26 -7.42 -13.64
N ASP A 135 -2.88 -6.70 -14.57
CA ASP A 135 -3.20 -7.16 -15.93
C ASP A 135 -2.03 -6.80 -16.86
N ALA A 136 -1.54 -7.78 -17.63
CA ALA A 136 -0.46 -7.59 -18.60
C ALA A 136 -0.80 -6.52 -19.66
N MET A 137 -2.08 -6.35 -20.01
CA MET A 137 -2.53 -5.30 -20.93
C MET A 137 -2.40 -3.89 -20.34
N GLY A 138 -2.38 -3.77 -19.01
CA GLY A 138 -2.16 -2.51 -18.31
C GLY A 138 -0.69 -2.13 -18.15
N TYR A 139 0.23 -3.00 -18.57
CA TYR A 139 1.66 -2.80 -18.42
C TYR A 139 2.17 -1.71 -19.38
N ARG A 140 2.87 -0.70 -18.83
CA ARG A 140 3.32 0.47 -19.59
C ARG A 140 4.81 0.38 -19.94
N HIS A 141 5.12 -0.28 -21.05
CA HIS A 141 6.51 -0.46 -21.51
C HIS A 141 7.31 0.84 -21.66
N ALA A 142 6.67 1.90 -22.18
CA ALA A 142 7.31 3.18 -22.46
C ALA A 142 7.14 4.21 -21.32
N SER A 143 6.52 3.83 -20.19
CA SER A 143 6.28 4.74 -19.06
C SER A 143 6.51 4.00 -17.75
N PRO A 144 7.78 3.68 -17.42
CA PRO A 144 8.14 2.86 -16.27
C PRO A 144 7.83 3.54 -14.93
N PHE A 145 7.61 4.86 -14.94
CA PHE A 145 7.28 5.66 -13.77
C PHE A 145 6.02 6.47 -13.99
N SER A 146 5.31 6.74 -12.90
CA SER A 146 4.32 7.80 -12.84
C SER A 146 4.55 8.67 -11.64
N THR A 147 4.35 9.98 -11.82
CA THR A 147 4.67 10.97 -10.77
C THR A 147 3.46 11.52 -10.03
N VAL A 148 2.25 11.18 -10.49
CA VAL A 148 0.97 11.66 -9.96
C VAL A 148 -0.07 10.56 -9.79
N SER A 149 0.27 9.32 -10.14
CA SER A 149 -0.69 8.22 -10.07
C SER A 149 -0.76 7.62 -8.67
N PRO A 150 -1.96 7.30 -8.14
CA PRO A 150 -2.12 6.80 -6.78
C PRO A 150 -1.23 5.60 -6.41
N VAL A 151 -0.75 5.62 -5.17
CA VAL A 151 -0.04 4.52 -4.50
C VAL A 151 -0.92 4.06 -3.33
N LEU A 152 -1.28 2.78 -3.30
CA LEU A 152 -2.28 2.22 -2.39
C LEU A 152 -1.67 1.38 -1.27
N GLY A 153 -2.50 1.05 -0.27
CA GLY A 153 -2.12 0.38 0.98
C GLY A 153 -1.16 -0.83 0.90
N PRO A 154 -1.30 -1.76 -0.08
CA PRO A 154 -0.54 -3.01 -0.05
C PRO A 154 0.97 -2.89 -0.14
N PHE A 155 1.49 -1.79 -0.70
CA PHE A 155 2.92 -1.52 -0.75
C PHE A 155 3.19 -0.01 -0.81
N GLN A 156 3.73 0.52 0.29
CA GLN A 156 3.95 1.95 0.48
C GLN A 156 5.33 2.19 1.10
N CYS A 157 6.11 3.09 0.52
CA CYS A 157 7.43 3.46 1.04
C CYS A 157 7.47 4.94 1.37
N PHE A 158 7.82 5.25 2.61
CA PHE A 158 7.93 6.61 3.13
C PHE A 158 9.39 6.96 3.35
N MET A 159 9.84 8.04 2.72
CA MET A 159 11.22 8.49 2.78
C MET A 159 11.46 9.35 4.02
N LYS A 160 12.71 9.41 4.49
CA LYS A 160 13.15 10.37 5.48
C LYS A 160 12.80 11.81 5.07
N GLY A 161 12.30 12.56 6.04
CA GLY A 161 11.75 13.89 5.83
C GLY A 161 10.30 13.90 5.31
N ASN A 162 9.63 12.75 5.25
CA ASN A 162 8.18 12.70 5.07
C ASN A 162 7.46 13.57 6.13
N ARG A 163 6.43 14.29 5.68
CA ARG A 163 5.63 15.21 6.50
C ARG A 163 4.13 14.90 6.49
N CYS A 164 3.70 13.94 5.67
CA CYS A 164 2.30 13.55 5.58
C CYS A 164 2.02 12.31 6.43
N PHE A 165 0.87 12.31 7.09
CA PHE A 165 0.42 11.26 8.00
C PHE A 165 -1.03 10.93 7.68
N TYR A 166 -1.43 9.68 7.88
CA TYR A 166 -2.77 9.21 7.56
C TYR A 166 -3.82 9.94 8.42
N ASP A 167 -4.95 10.27 7.81
CA ASP A 167 -6.08 10.85 8.52
C ASP A 167 -6.94 9.74 9.13
N GLU A 168 -7.00 9.68 10.46
CA GLU A 168 -7.77 8.67 11.20
C GLU A 168 -9.28 8.74 10.93
N ALA A 169 -9.79 9.84 10.39
CA ALA A 169 -11.19 9.98 9.98
C ALA A 169 -11.50 9.27 8.64
N LEU A 170 -10.47 8.85 7.89
CA LEU A 170 -10.58 8.23 6.57
C LEU A 170 -10.06 6.77 6.49
N PRO A 171 -10.36 5.87 7.46
CA PRO A 171 -9.73 4.54 7.56
C PRO A 171 -10.08 3.52 6.45
N LEU A 172 -10.88 3.89 5.44
CA LEU A 172 -11.14 3.06 4.25
C LEU A 172 -10.67 3.71 2.94
N LYS A 173 -10.14 4.93 3.02
CA LYS A 173 -9.66 5.75 1.89
C LYS A 173 -8.37 6.49 2.26
N GLU A 174 -7.67 6.01 3.28
CA GLU A 174 -6.50 6.63 3.88
C GLU A 174 -5.31 6.66 2.92
N ASP A 175 -5.25 5.70 2.01
CA ASP A 175 -4.20 5.56 1.01
C ASP A 175 -4.36 6.54 -0.17
N TYR A 176 -5.60 6.75 -0.64
CA TYR A 176 -5.93 7.83 -1.57
C TYR A 176 -5.66 9.19 -0.93
N ASP A 177 -6.10 9.39 0.32
CA ASP A 177 -5.83 10.61 1.07
C ASP A 177 -4.33 10.86 1.20
N MET A 178 -3.54 9.85 1.58
CA MET A 178 -2.09 9.94 1.69
C MET A 178 -1.45 10.37 0.36
N THR A 179 -1.83 9.74 -0.76
CA THR A 179 -1.35 10.14 -2.09
C THR A 179 -1.64 11.62 -2.36
N LEU A 180 -2.86 12.09 -2.05
CA LEU A 180 -3.25 13.48 -2.25
C LEU A 180 -2.49 14.44 -1.35
N GLN A 181 -2.26 14.09 -0.08
CA GLN A 181 -1.43 14.87 0.84
C GLN A 181 -0.02 15.06 0.28
N GLN A 182 0.62 13.97 -0.18
CA GLN A 182 1.96 13.99 -0.76
C GLN A 182 2.02 14.86 -2.02
N LEU A 183 1.05 14.71 -2.93
CA LEU A 183 0.99 15.50 -4.16
C LEU A 183 0.64 16.97 -3.92
N ASN A 184 -0.09 17.28 -2.85
CA ASN A 184 -0.36 18.66 -2.48
C ASN A 184 0.89 19.34 -1.91
N LEU A 185 1.67 18.61 -1.11
CA LEU A 185 2.84 19.14 -0.40
C LEU A 185 4.12 19.09 -1.25
N GLU A 186 4.52 17.90 -1.69
CA GLU A 186 5.78 17.64 -2.39
C GLU A 186 5.64 17.80 -3.91
N ARG A 187 4.41 17.86 -4.44
CA ARG A 187 4.10 17.97 -5.88
C ARG A 187 4.57 16.80 -6.74
N VAL A 188 5.09 15.74 -6.11
CA VAL A 188 5.60 14.55 -6.78
C VAL A 188 5.52 13.34 -5.84
N ILE A 189 5.16 12.20 -6.40
CA ILE A 189 5.36 10.88 -5.81
C ILE A 189 6.07 10.00 -6.84
N LEU A 190 6.56 8.82 -6.46
CA LEU A 190 7.04 7.85 -7.43
C LEU A 190 6.13 6.62 -7.43
N ARG A 191 5.55 6.28 -8.57
CA ARG A 191 4.97 4.95 -8.78
C ARG A 191 5.77 4.20 -9.83
N VAL A 192 6.32 3.06 -9.44
CA VAL A 192 7.05 2.17 -10.34
C VAL A 192 6.04 1.32 -11.10
N ASN A 193 5.76 1.71 -12.35
CA ASN A 193 4.72 1.08 -13.17
C ASN A 193 5.14 -0.30 -13.70
N ALA A 194 6.45 -0.59 -13.71
CA ALA A 194 6.99 -1.88 -14.13
C ALA A 194 6.74 -3.01 -13.13
N TYR A 195 6.38 -2.72 -11.89
CA TYR A 195 6.08 -3.73 -10.87
C TYR A 195 4.66 -3.54 -10.37
N HIS A 196 4.05 -4.62 -9.90
CA HIS A 196 2.78 -4.58 -9.20
C HIS A 196 2.81 -5.52 -7.99
N TYR A 197 1.98 -5.22 -7.00
CA TYR A 197 1.78 -6.11 -5.87
C TYR A 197 0.72 -7.17 -6.17
N VAL A 198 0.84 -8.32 -5.51
CA VAL A 198 -0.17 -9.38 -5.49
C VAL A 198 -0.59 -9.59 -4.03
N CYS A 199 -1.86 -9.35 -3.71
CA CYS A 199 -2.42 -9.47 -2.36
C CYS A 199 -3.73 -10.27 -2.36
N LYS A 200 -4.13 -10.81 -1.20
CA LYS A 200 -5.39 -11.55 -1.04
C LYS A 200 -6.57 -10.59 -0.82
N GLN A 201 -6.98 -9.88 -1.87
CA GLN A 201 -8.06 -8.89 -1.73
C GLN A 201 -9.40 -9.52 -1.26
N SER A 202 -9.94 -8.96 -0.16
CA SER A 202 -11.37 -8.95 0.19
C SER A 202 -12.03 -10.26 0.65
N VAL A 203 -11.28 -11.28 1.09
CA VAL A 203 -11.89 -12.55 1.59
C VAL A 203 -11.46 -12.94 3.01
N ASN A 204 -10.52 -12.22 3.62
CA ASN A 204 -9.98 -12.57 4.95
C ASN A 204 -10.80 -11.92 6.08
N GLU A 205 -11.18 -12.72 7.07
CA GLU A 205 -11.76 -12.23 8.33
C GLU A 205 -10.71 -11.38 9.09
N GLY A 206 -11.16 -10.37 9.85
CA GLY A 206 -10.25 -9.44 10.53
C GLY A 206 -9.81 -8.23 9.67
N GLY A 207 -8.91 -7.39 10.19
CA GLY A 207 -8.48 -6.14 9.52
C GLY A 207 -9.64 -5.21 9.13
N CYS A 208 -9.51 -4.48 8.01
CA CYS A 208 -10.54 -3.58 7.49
C CYS A 208 -11.86 -4.30 7.12
N ALA A 209 -11.83 -5.61 6.87
CA ALA A 209 -13.04 -6.39 6.57
C ALA A 209 -14.01 -6.45 7.75
N SER A 210 -13.52 -6.33 8.99
CA SER A 210 -14.34 -6.41 10.21
C SER A 210 -15.36 -5.26 10.36
N TYR A 211 -15.12 -4.13 9.71
CA TYR A 211 -16.00 -2.95 9.79
C TYR A 211 -16.37 -2.36 8.43
N ARG A 212 -15.92 -2.97 7.33
CA ARG A 212 -16.26 -2.55 5.98
C ARG A 212 -17.69 -2.97 5.65
N ASN A 213 -18.53 -1.99 5.38
CA ASN A 213 -19.85 -2.20 4.78
C ASN A 213 -20.12 -1.09 3.74
N ARG A 214 -21.10 -1.33 2.87
CA ARG A 214 -21.42 -0.46 1.74
C ARG A 214 -21.71 0.99 2.15
N GLU A 215 -22.39 1.18 3.26
CA GLU A 215 -22.76 2.51 3.74
C GLU A 215 -21.52 3.27 4.21
N ARG A 216 -20.64 2.61 4.97
CA ARG A 216 -19.37 3.18 5.41
C ARG A 216 -18.45 3.50 4.24
N GLU A 217 -18.35 2.65 3.23
CA GLU A 217 -17.56 2.95 2.01
C GLU A 217 -18.05 4.22 1.32
N LYS A 218 -19.38 4.39 1.19
CA LYS A 218 -19.97 5.60 0.61
C LYS A 218 -19.71 6.84 1.48
N GLN A 219 -19.87 6.72 2.79
CA GLN A 219 -19.57 7.80 3.74
C GLN A 219 -18.09 8.22 3.67
N GLN A 220 -17.18 7.26 3.52
CA GLN A 220 -15.74 7.50 3.44
C GLN A 220 -15.32 8.16 2.14
N ILE A 221 -15.92 7.78 1.00
CA ILE A 221 -15.71 8.52 -0.25
C ILE A 221 -16.23 9.94 -0.11
N GLU A 222 -17.41 10.15 0.47
CA GLU A 222 -17.96 11.50 0.63
C GLU A 222 -17.11 12.35 1.59
N ALA A 223 -16.59 11.77 2.67
CA ALA A 223 -15.64 12.44 3.55
C ALA A 223 -14.35 12.83 2.81
N LEU A 224 -13.80 11.94 1.98
CA LEU A 224 -12.64 12.23 1.13
C LEU A 224 -12.95 13.37 0.13
N ARG A 225 -14.16 13.37 -0.44
CA ARG A 225 -14.65 14.44 -1.34
C ARG A 225 -14.83 15.76 -0.62
N GLN A 226 -15.30 15.77 0.62
CA GLN A 226 -15.41 16.98 1.43
C GLN A 226 -14.03 17.56 1.75
N LYS A 227 -13.04 16.70 2.01
CA LYS A 227 -11.66 17.12 2.28
C LYS A 227 -10.94 17.71 1.07
N TRP A 228 -11.07 17.09 -0.11
CA TRP A 228 -10.29 17.44 -1.30
C TRP A 228 -11.08 18.12 -2.42
N GLY A 229 -12.40 18.19 -2.33
CA GLY A 229 -13.28 18.72 -3.36
C GLY A 229 -13.67 17.70 -4.42
N SER A 230 -14.86 17.90 -4.99
CA SER A 230 -15.46 17.00 -5.99
C SER A 230 -14.78 17.02 -7.36
N ASP A 231 -13.96 18.02 -7.64
CA ASP A 231 -13.18 18.10 -8.88
C ASP A 231 -11.97 17.17 -8.84
N ILE A 232 -11.43 16.92 -7.64
CA ILE A 232 -10.31 16.01 -7.39
C ILE A 232 -10.81 14.59 -7.12
N VAL A 233 -11.86 14.43 -6.31
CA VAL A 233 -12.37 13.13 -5.91
C VAL A 233 -13.73 12.89 -6.57
N LYS A 234 -13.76 11.99 -7.55
CA LYS A 234 -14.95 11.63 -8.31
C LYS A 234 -15.42 10.23 -7.96
N LEU A 235 -16.73 10.04 -8.00
CA LEU A 235 -17.32 8.70 -7.92
C LEU A 235 -17.09 7.99 -9.25
N ASP A 236 -16.63 6.74 -9.21
CA ASP A 236 -16.64 5.91 -10.41
C ASP A 236 -18.09 5.53 -10.74
N THR A 237 -18.62 6.16 -11.78
CA THR A 237 -19.95 5.89 -12.32
C THR A 237 -19.89 5.02 -13.58
N THR A 238 -18.69 4.59 -13.99
CA THR A 238 -18.50 3.93 -15.28
C THR A 238 -18.98 2.47 -15.25
N ASN A 239 -19.87 2.17 -16.19
CA ASN A 239 -20.59 0.90 -16.32
C ASN A 239 -19.86 -0.15 -17.18
N LYS A 240 -18.53 -0.09 -17.30
CA LYS A 240 -17.80 -0.95 -18.25
C LYS A 240 -17.75 -2.41 -17.77
N GLY A 241 -18.69 -3.23 -18.25
CA GLY A 241 -18.59 -4.69 -18.34
C GLY A 241 -18.68 -5.51 -17.04
N ARG A 242 -18.75 -4.90 -15.85
CA ARG A 242 -18.82 -5.65 -14.59
C ARG A 242 -20.24 -6.17 -14.33
N SER A 243 -20.38 -7.45 -13.97
CA SER A 243 -21.65 -8.03 -13.53
C SER A 243 -22.18 -7.26 -12.31
N LYS A 244 -23.51 -7.15 -12.14
CA LYS A 244 -24.14 -6.45 -11.00
C LYS A 244 -23.61 -6.90 -9.62
N LYS A 245 -23.13 -8.15 -9.51
CA LYS A 245 -22.55 -8.73 -8.30
C LYS A 245 -21.15 -8.14 -7.99
N LYS A 246 -20.25 -8.06 -8.98
CA LYS A 246 -18.92 -7.42 -8.84
C LYS A 246 -18.96 -5.90 -8.66
N LYS A 247 -20.08 -5.25 -9.01
CA LYS A 247 -20.28 -3.80 -8.79
C LYS A 247 -20.49 -3.42 -7.32
N LEU A 248 -20.90 -4.37 -6.48
CA LEU A 248 -21.19 -4.13 -5.06
C LEU A 248 -19.93 -4.11 -4.19
N ASP A 249 -18.80 -4.61 -4.72
CA ASP A 249 -17.59 -4.92 -3.95
C ASP A 249 -16.45 -3.89 -4.16
N ASP A 250 -16.50 -3.07 -5.21
CA ASP A 250 -15.40 -2.17 -5.59
C ASP A 250 -15.82 -0.69 -5.55
N TYR A 251 -15.72 -0.10 -4.35
CA TYR A 251 -16.00 1.32 -4.08
C TYR A 251 -14.70 2.14 -4.06
N ASN A 252 -14.03 2.20 -5.19
CA ASN A 252 -12.84 3.02 -5.37
C ASN A 252 -13.19 4.37 -6.02
N PRO A 253 -12.69 5.51 -5.50
CA PRO A 253 -12.87 6.80 -6.14
C PRO A 253 -11.98 6.91 -7.39
N ILE A 254 -12.41 7.74 -8.34
CA ILE A 254 -11.54 8.25 -9.40
C ILE A 254 -10.87 9.51 -8.86
N ILE A 255 -9.54 9.49 -8.80
CA ILE A 255 -8.75 10.66 -8.39
C ILE A 255 -8.27 11.43 -9.62
N HIS A 256 -8.59 12.72 -9.67
CA HIS A 256 -8.13 13.66 -10.68
C HIS A 256 -7.13 14.64 -10.06
N ILE A 257 -5.87 14.50 -10.44
CA ILE A 257 -4.78 15.34 -9.93
C ILE A 257 -4.63 16.59 -10.80
N PRO A 258 -4.77 17.81 -10.26
CA PRO A 258 -4.71 19.05 -11.05
C PRO A 258 -3.27 19.53 -11.32
N ILE A 259 -2.31 18.61 -11.39
CA ILE A 259 -0.93 18.87 -11.79
C ILE A 259 -0.50 17.85 -12.84
N LYS A 260 0.40 18.26 -13.74
CA LYS A 260 0.93 17.35 -14.77
C LYS A 260 1.92 16.38 -14.13
N GLY A 261 1.86 15.13 -14.59
CA GLY A 261 2.84 14.11 -14.28
C GLY A 261 3.26 13.35 -15.54
N ILE A 262 4.02 12.28 -15.31
CA ILE A 262 4.46 11.31 -16.32
C ILE A 262 3.55 10.07 -16.27
#